data_AF-A0A377FMW8-F1
#
_entry.id   AF-A0A377FMW8-F1
#
_cell.length_a   1.000
_cell.length_b   1.000
_cell.length_c   1.000
_cell.angle_alpha   90.00
_cell.angle_beta   90.00
_cell.angle_gamma   90.00
#
_symmetry.space_group_name_H-M   'P 1'
#
loop_
_entity.id
_entity.type
_entity.pdbx_description
1 polymer ?
#
loop_
_entity_poly.entity_id
_entity_poly.type
_entity_poly.pdbx_seq_one_letter_code
_entity_poly.pdbx_strand_id
1 'polypeptide(L)' 'MNINTNSLVSITEANQNFSKVARKVDENGSVIILKNNRPRYILVEFNEAVEYQLAPDEDVMEVSNRLISENRVAYEVLSK' A
#
# COMPACT_ATOMS: atom_id res chain seq x y z
N MET A 1 1.32 4.50 -1.53
CA MET A 1 1.11 3.36 -0.61
C MET A 1 1.66 3.74 0.75
N ASN A 2 0.80 3.93 1.76
CA ASN A 2 1.24 4.29 3.10
C ASN A 2 1.63 3.00 3.83
N ILE A 3 2.89 2.58 3.72
CA ILE A 3 3.36 1.32 4.30
C ILE A 3 3.43 1.50 5.82
N ASN A 4 2.45 0.94 6.53
CA ASN A 4 2.45 0.91 7.98
C ASN A 4 3.55 -0.06 8.45
N THR A 5 4.64 0.47 8.99
CA THR A 5 5.81 -0.30 9.42
C THR A 5 5.49 -1.26 10.58
N ASN A 6 4.36 -1.07 11.27
CA ASN A 6 3.86 -1.96 12.32
C ASN A 6 3.39 -3.33 11.80
N SER A 7 3.23 -3.47 10.47
CA SER A 7 2.74 -4.68 9.84
C SER A 7 3.86 -5.53 9.22
N LEU A 8 5.10 -5.41 9.71
CA LEU A 8 6.24 -6.24 9.28
C LEU A 8 6.32 -7.52 10.12
N VAL A 9 6.30 -8.69 9.48
CA VAL A 9 6.47 -9.99 10.14
C VAL A 9 7.51 -10.85 9.43
N SER A 10 8.19 -11.73 10.16
CA SER A 10 9.07 -12.72 9.52
C SER A 10 8.25 -13.84 8.85
N ILE A 11 8.82 -14.50 7.85
CA ILE A 11 8.20 -15.67 7.21
C ILE A 11 7.95 -16.81 8.21
N THR A 12 8.82 -16.95 9.21
CA THR A 12 8.65 -17.95 10.27
C THR A 12 7.42 -17.64 11.12
N GLU A 13 7.23 -16.38 11.52
CA GLU A 13 6.05 -15.96 12.28
C GLU A 13 4.77 -16.10 11.47
N ALA A 14 4.80 -15.71 10.19
CA ALA A 14 3.67 -15.87 9.28
C ALA A 14 3.23 -17.34 9.15
N ASN A 15 4.19 -18.27 9.04
CA ASN A 15 3.89 -19.69 8.93
C ASN A 15 3.37 -20.30 10.24
N GLN A 16 3.91 -19.86 11.39
CA GLN A 16 3.55 -20.42 12.70
C GLN A 16 2.26 -19.83 13.28
N ASN A 17 1.96 -18.56 12.97
CA ASN A 17 0.85 -17.81 13.56
C ASN A 17 -0.07 -17.20 12.49
N PHE A 18 -0.31 -17.92 11.39
CA PHE A 18 -1.01 -17.37 10.22
C PHE A 18 -2.35 -16.72 10.57
N SER A 19 -3.21 -17.36 11.36
CA SER A 19 -4.51 -16.79 11.74
C SER A 19 -4.41 -15.48 12.52
N LYS A 20 -3.35 -15.32 13.34
CA LYS A 20 -3.09 -14.06 14.05
C LYS A 20 -2.60 -12.98 13.09
N VAL A 21 -1.79 -13.36 12.12
CA VAL A 21 -1.28 -12.48 11.08
C VAL A 21 -2.40 -12.03 10.14
N ALA A 22 -3.34 -12.91 9.78
CA ALA A 22 -4.53 -12.56 9.02
C ALA A 22 -5.41 -11.54 9.77
N ARG A 23 -5.62 -11.70 11.08
CA ARG A 23 -6.34 -10.67 11.87
C ARG A 23 -5.66 -9.30 11.86
N LYS A 24 -4.32 -9.26 11.83
CA LYS A 24 -3.59 -7.99 11.67
C LYS A 24 -3.86 -7.35 10.30
N VAL A 25 -4.17 -8.14 9.28
CA VAL A 25 -4.60 -7.62 7.96
C VAL A 25 -5.99 -7.01 8.08
N ASP A 26 -6.92 -7.65 8.76
CA ASP A 26 -8.25 -7.08 9.01
C ASP A 26 -8.19 -5.71 9.72
N GLU A 27 -7.19 -5.53 10.59
CA GLU A 27 -6.98 -4.28 11.35
C GLU A 27 -6.18 -3.21 10.59
N ASN A 28 -5.15 -3.60 9.84
CA ASN A 28 -4.16 -2.69 9.24
C ASN A 28 -4.20 -2.64 7.71
N GLY A 29 -5.13 -3.36 7.07
CA GLY A 29 -5.29 -3.52 5.62
C GLY A 29 -4.26 -4.46 4.98
N SER A 30 -3.00 -4.40 5.41
CA SER A 30 -1.93 -5.23 4.84
C SER A 30 -0.84 -5.59 5.84
N VAL A 31 -0.16 -6.72 5.56
CA VAL A 31 1.03 -7.19 6.29
C VAL A 31 2.14 -7.54 5.31
N ILE A 32 3.34 -7.05 5.57
CA ILE A 32 4.54 -7.38 4.78
C ILE A 32 5.29 -8.51 5.47
N ILE A 33 5.56 -9.57 4.71
CA ILE A 33 6.30 -10.74 5.17
C ILE A 33 7.75 -10.68 4.68
N LEU A 34 8.68 -10.73 5.63
CA LEU A 34 10.12 -10.69 5.42
C LEU A 34 10.69 -12.11 5.26
N LYS A 35 11.52 -12.33 4.24
CA LYS A 35 12.38 -13.52 4.11
C LYS A 35 13.83 -13.08 4.18
N ASN A 36 14.61 -13.63 5.12
CA ASN A 36 16.01 -13.22 5.36
C ASN A 36 16.15 -11.70 5.59
N ASN A 37 15.25 -11.14 6.40
CA ASN A 37 15.18 -9.71 6.73
C ASN A 37 14.96 -8.77 5.52
N ARG A 38 14.44 -9.30 4.41
CA ARG A 38 14.05 -8.51 3.23
C ARG A 38 12.57 -8.71 2.92
N PRO A 39 11.81 -7.64 2.62
CA PRO A 39 10.43 -7.74 2.16
C PRO A 39 10.35 -8.64 0.94
N ARG A 40 9.51 -9.68 1.02
CA ARG A 40 9.41 -10.66 -0.08
C ARG A 40 7.98 -10.99 -0.46
N TYR A 41 7.06 -10.95 0.50
CA TYR A 41 5.65 -11.22 0.26
C TYR A 41 4.79 -10.18 0.98
N ILE A 42 3.54 -10.09 0.56
CA ILE A 42 2.51 -9.28 1.20
C ILE A 42 1.28 -10.17 1.42
N LEU A 43 0.58 -9.94 2.53
CA LEU A 43 -0.74 -10.49 2.80
C LEU A 43 -1.71 -9.32 2.86
N VAL A 44 -2.78 -9.41 2.07
CA VAL A 44 -3.87 -8.43 1.94
C VAL A 44 -5.19 -9.18 1.83
N GLU A 45 -6.28 -8.46 2.05
CA GLU A 45 -7.63 -8.96 1.78
C GLU A 45 -7.82 -9.19 0.27
N PHE A 46 -8.68 -10.15 -0.08
CA PHE A 46 -8.79 -10.61 -1.46
C PHE A 46 -9.34 -9.52 -2.40
N ASN A 47 -10.34 -8.76 -1.98
CA ASN A 47 -10.91 -7.69 -2.80
C ASN A 47 -9.90 -6.56 -2.99
N GLU A 48 -9.16 -6.19 -1.94
CA GLU A 48 -8.04 -5.24 -2.08
C GLU A 48 -7.00 -5.74 -3.09
N ALA A 49 -6.62 -7.03 -3.05
CA ALA A 49 -5.68 -7.61 -4.00
C ALA A 49 -6.18 -7.51 -5.46
N VAL A 50 -7.47 -7.74 -5.67
CA VAL A 50 -8.12 -7.61 -6.98
C VAL A 50 -8.13 -6.15 -7.44
N GLU A 51 -8.45 -5.20 -6.56
CA GLU A 51 -8.37 -3.77 -6.87
C GLU A 51 -6.94 -3.35 -7.23
N TYR A 52 -5.92 -3.83 -6.49
CA TYR A 52 -4.51 -3.52 -6.83
C TYR A 52 -4.09 -4.09 -8.19
N GLN A 53 -4.61 -5.24 -8.60
CA GLN A 53 -4.32 -5.82 -9.92
C GLN A 53 -5.07 -5.12 -11.05
N LEU A 54 -6.30 -4.65 -10.78
CA LEU A 54 -7.17 -4.00 -11.74
C LEU A 54 -6.93 -2.49 -11.82
N ALA A 55 -6.27 -1.91 -10.82
CA ALA A 55 -5.89 -0.50 -10.82
C ALA A 55 -5.17 -0.23 -12.14
N PRO A 56 -5.75 0.59 -13.03
CA PRO A 56 -5.06 0.95 -14.25
C PRO A 56 -3.76 1.64 -13.86
N ASP A 57 -2.73 1.50 -14.70
CA ASP A 57 -1.62 2.45 -14.66
C ASP A 57 -2.25 3.83 -14.90
N GLU A 58 -2.56 4.55 -13.81
CA GLU A 58 -3.10 5.90 -13.87
C GLU A 58 -2.06 6.70 -14.67
N ASP A 59 -2.46 7.19 -15.85
CA ASP A 59 -1.55 7.96 -16.70
C ASP A 59 -1.02 9.12 -15.85
N VAL A 60 0.30 9.24 -15.76
CA VAL A 60 0.96 10.30 -14.98
C VAL A 60 0.40 11.68 -15.33
N MET A 61 -0.05 11.86 -16.58
CA MET A 61 -0.74 13.08 -17.02
C MET A 61 -2.12 13.26 -16.40
N GLU A 62 -2.91 12.20 -16.26
CA GLU A 62 -4.24 12.26 -15.65
C GLU A 62 -4.14 12.60 -14.16
N VAL A 63 -3.17 12.00 -13.46
CA VAL A 63 -2.85 12.32 -12.06
C VAL A 63 -2.38 13.76 -11.91
N SER A 64 -1.46 14.20 -12.78
CA SER A 64 -0.93 15.57 -12.77
C SER A 64 -2.05 16.60 -12.99
N ASN A 65 -2.94 16.35 -13.95
CA ASN A 65 -4.06 17.25 -14.24
C ASN A 65 -5.03 17.35 -13.04
N ARG A 66 -5.36 16.22 -12.41
CA ARG A 66 -6.20 16.20 -11.20
C ARG A 66 -5.55 17.02 -10.07
N LEU A 67 -4.29 16.76 -9.75
CA LEU A 67 -3.58 17.45 -8.66
C LEU A 67 -3.43 18.95 -8.90
N ILE A 68 -3.12 19.36 -10.13
CA ILE A 68 -3.05 20.77 -10.52
C ILE A 68 -4.42 21.44 -10.37
N SER A 69 -5.50 20.75 -10.73
CA SER A 69 -6.85 21.30 -10.60
C SER A 69 -7.27 21.51 -9.13
N GLU A 70 -6.99 20.54 -8.26
CA GLU A 70 -7.34 20.57 -6.83
C GLU A 70 -6.51 21.59 -6.05
N ASN A 71 -5.24 21.79 -6.45
CA ASN A 71 -4.29 22.62 -5.71
C ASN A 71 -3.86 23.86 -6.50
N ARG A 72 -4.69 24.30 -7.46
CA ARG A 72 -4.37 25.38 -8.39
C ARG A 72 -3.80 26.63 -7.72
N VAL A 73 -4.42 27.05 -6.61
CA VAL A 73 -4.00 28.23 -5.84
C VAL A 73 -2.59 28.07 -5.27
N ALA A 74 -2.24 26.87 -4.78
CA ALA A 74 -0.90 26.61 -4.25
C ALA A 74 0.16 26.64 -5.36
N TYR A 75 -0.15 26.08 -6.54
CA TYR A 75 0.75 26.12 -7.69
C TYR A 75 0.94 27.53 -8.24
N GLU A 76 -0.10 28.36 -8.31
CA GLU A 76 -0.02 29.77 -8.75
C GLU A 76 0.85 30.62 -7.82
N VAL A 77 0.88 30.31 -6.51
CA VAL A 77 1.77 30.96 -5.54
C VAL A 77 3.22 30.50 -5.70
N LEU A 78 3.45 29.22 -5.98
CA LEU A 78 4.78 28.64 -6.17
C LEU A 78 5.43 28.99 -7.52
N SER A 79 4.63 29.41 -8.51
CA SER A 79 5.14 29.82 -9.83
C SER A 79 5.64 31.28 -9.90
N LYS A 80 5.61 32.01 -8.80
CA LYS A 80 6.14 33.39 -8.66
C LYS A 80 7.52 33.38 -8.04
#